data_AF-A0A2T0NAS7-F1
#
_entry.id   AF-A0A2T0NAS7-F1
#
_cell.length_a   1.000
_cell.length_b   1.000
_cell.length_c   1.000
_cell.angle_alpha   90.00
_cell.angle_beta   90.00
_cell.angle_gamma   90.00
#
_symmetry.space_group_name_H-M   'P 1'
#
loop_
_entity.id
_entity.type
_entity.pdbx_description
1 polymer ?
#
loop_
_entity_poly.entity_id
_entity_poly.type
_entity_poly.pdbx_seq_one_letter_code
_entity_poly.pdbx_strand_id
1 'polypeptide(L)'
;MRVVWVVVAALVVIPLVGLFVLVMNPVWRDDARLEAFYERVAAYPLPPGSREAFLQDRDVTFGKNLVGGSGSYCDYRVRITLETSLSPEEFRRHYAGAAIAGPSIRR
;
A
#
# COMPACT_ATOMS: atom_id res chain seq x y z
N MET A 1 47.50 -0.31 11.51
CA MET A 1 46.44 0.18 12.44
C MET A 1 45.13 0.53 11.73
N ARG A 2 45.11 1.44 10.74
CA ARG A 2 43.87 1.82 10.02
C ARG A 2 43.05 0.65 9.43
N VAL A 3 43.72 -0.29 8.78
CA VAL A 3 43.07 -1.47 8.17
C VAL A 3 42.40 -2.36 9.23
N VAL A 4 43.05 -2.53 10.38
CA VAL A 4 42.49 -3.31 11.50
C VAL A 4 41.22 -2.65 12.06
N TRP A 5 41.21 -1.32 12.20
CA TRP A 5 40.03 -0.58 12.62
C TRP A 5 38.88 -0.66 11.61
N VAL A 6 39.18 -0.64 10.31
CA VAL A 6 38.17 -0.82 9.25
C VAL A 6 37.57 -2.23 9.31
N VAL A 7 38.40 -3.26 9.52
CA VAL A 7 37.93 -4.65 9.63
C VAL A 7 37.05 -4.83 10.87
N VAL A 8 37.46 -4.31 12.02
CA VAL A 8 36.67 -4.37 13.26
C VAL A 8 35.36 -3.61 13.12
N ALA A 9 35.37 -2.41 12.51
CA ALA A 9 34.15 -1.67 12.22
C ALA A 9 33.23 -2.43 11.26
N ALA A 10 33.76 -3.03 10.20
CA ALA A 10 32.99 -3.83 9.25
C ALA A 10 32.34 -5.06 9.93
N LEU A 11 33.06 -5.73 10.84
CA LEU A 11 32.52 -6.86 11.60
C LEU A 11 31.33 -6.50 12.48
N VAL A 12 31.17 -5.23 12.87
CA VAL A 12 30.02 -4.75 13.64
C VAL A 12 28.94 -4.17 12.72
N VAL A 13 29.31 -3.42 11.69
CA VAL A 13 28.35 -2.77 10.79
C VAL A 13 27.62 -3.77 9.91
N ILE A 14 28.32 -4.77 9.37
CA ILE A 14 27.73 -5.79 8.48
C ILE A 14 26.59 -6.56 9.16
N PRO A 15 26.74 -7.14 10.37
CA PRO A 15 25.64 -7.85 11.02
C PRO A 15 24.50 -6.91 11.40
N LEU A 16 24.77 -5.67 11.77
CA LEU A 16 23.72 -4.67 12.04
C LEU A 16 22.90 -4.35 10.80
N VAL A 17 23.56 -4.15 9.64
CA VAL A 17 22.88 -3.95 8.37
C VAL A 17 22.09 -5.20 7.97
N GLY A 18 22.67 -6.39 8.15
CA GLY A 18 21.99 -7.66 7.90
C GLY A 18 20.72 -7.82 8.74
N LEU A 19 20.81 -7.52 10.04
CA LEU A 19 19.66 -7.56 10.95
C LEU A 19 18.59 -6.53 10.56
N PHE A 20 19.00 -5.31 10.22
CA PHE A 20 18.08 -4.27 9.75
C PHE A 20 17.32 -4.71 8.51
N VAL A 21 18.02 -5.26 7.51
CA VAL A 21 17.40 -5.80 6.30
C VAL A 21 16.43 -6.93 6.63
N LEU A 22 16.78 -7.84 7.54
CA LEU A 22 15.89 -8.94 7.94
C LEU A 22 14.60 -8.43 8.59
N VAL A 23 14.70 -7.41 9.46
CA VAL A 23 13.55 -6.79 10.13
C VAL A 23 12.68 -5.98 9.18
N MET A 24 13.29 -5.27 8.22
CA MET A 24 12.57 -4.39 7.29
C MET A 24 12.01 -5.10 6.06
N ASN A 25 12.56 -6.25 5.67
CA ASN A 25 12.07 -7.04 4.55
C ASN A 25 10.54 -7.29 4.54
N PRO A 26 9.89 -7.69 5.65
CA PRO A 26 8.43 -7.83 5.68
C PRO A 26 7.72 -6.50 5.39
N VAL A 27 8.19 -5.39 5.96
CA VAL A 27 7.62 -4.04 5.73
C VAL A 27 7.69 -3.68 4.25
N TRP A 28 8.86 -3.83 3.63
CA TRP A 28 9.03 -3.54 2.19
C TRP A 28 8.15 -4.40 1.29
N ARG A 29 7.90 -5.66 1.68
CA ARG A 29 6.97 -6.53 0.94
C ARG A 29 5.53 -6.06 1.06
N ASP A 30 5.11 -5.62 2.24
CA ASP A 30 3.75 -5.12 2.45
C ASP A 30 3.55 -3.77 1.76
N ASP A 31 4.55 -2.88 1.79
CA ASP A 31 4.56 -1.64 1.01
C ASP A 31 4.42 -1.90 -0.50
N ALA A 32 5.20 -2.85 -1.04
CA ALA A 32 5.13 -3.23 -2.44
C ALA A 32 3.76 -3.81 -2.84
N ARG A 33 3.13 -4.58 -1.94
CA ARG A 33 1.77 -5.12 -2.15
C ARG A 33 0.72 -4.02 -2.13
N LEU A 34 0.87 -3.05 -1.23
CA LEU A 34 0.00 -1.90 -1.08
C LEU A 34 0.07 -0.99 -2.31
N GLU A 35 1.28 -0.71 -2.82
CA GLU A 35 1.47 0.05 -4.06
C GLU A 35 0.86 -0.68 -5.26
N ALA A 36 1.14 -1.97 -5.43
CA ALA A 36 0.56 -2.75 -6.52
C ALA A 36 -0.98 -2.81 -6.45
N PHE A 37 -1.56 -2.79 -5.25
CA PHE A 37 -3.01 -2.70 -5.08
C PHE A 37 -3.53 -1.31 -5.45
N TYR A 38 -2.86 -0.24 -5.01
CA TYR A 38 -3.18 1.13 -5.41
C TYR A 38 -3.16 1.30 -6.93
N GLU A 39 -2.11 0.82 -7.61
CA GLU A 39 -2.01 0.89 -9.08
C GLU A 39 -3.21 0.23 -9.78
N ARG A 40 -3.66 -0.93 -9.28
CA ARG A 40 -4.85 -1.61 -9.83
C ARG A 40 -6.14 -0.83 -9.61
N VAL A 41 -6.28 -0.17 -8.46
CA VAL A 41 -7.44 0.67 -8.15
C VAL A 41 -7.43 1.94 -9.02
N ALA A 42 -6.28 2.61 -9.13
CA ALA A 42 -6.11 3.82 -9.91
C ALA A 42 -6.20 3.59 -11.43
N ALA A 43 -5.84 2.40 -11.91
CA ALA A 43 -6.00 2.04 -13.31
C ALA A 43 -7.46 1.75 -13.71
N TYR A 44 -8.36 1.53 -12.75
CA TYR A 44 -9.77 1.31 -13.07
C TYR A 44 -10.39 2.61 -13.60
N PRO A 45 -11.13 2.58 -14.72
CA PRO A 45 -11.62 3.79 -15.35
C PRO A 45 -12.51 4.58 -14.40
N LEU A 46 -12.21 5.87 -14.29
CA LEU A 46 -13.07 6.84 -13.62
C LEU A 46 -14.42 6.90 -14.33
N PRO A 47 -15.53 7.08 -13.59
CA PRO A 47 -16.82 7.28 -14.22
C PRO A 47 -16.83 8.57 -15.07
N PRO A 48 -17.65 8.61 -16.14
CA PRO A 48 -17.73 9.79 -17.00
C PRO A 48 -18.17 11.02 -16.20
N GLY A 49 -17.54 12.17 -16.47
CA GLY A 49 -17.83 13.41 -15.73
C GLY A 49 -17.23 13.46 -14.32
N SER A 50 -16.30 12.56 -14.00
CA SER A 50 -15.54 12.60 -12.76
C SER A 50 -14.07 12.94 -12.96
N ARG A 51 -13.47 13.56 -11.94
CA ARG A 51 -12.04 13.86 -11.83
C ARG A 51 -11.57 13.62 -10.42
N GLU A 52 -10.28 13.37 -10.24
CA GLU A 52 -9.69 13.34 -8.91
C GLU A 52 -9.72 14.74 -8.30
N ALA A 53 -10.21 14.84 -7.06
CA ALA A 53 -10.26 16.09 -6.32
C ALA A 53 -8.84 16.55 -5.93
N PHE A 54 -7.97 15.59 -5.62
CA PHE A 54 -6.62 15.82 -5.14
C PHE A 54 -5.65 14.83 -5.81
N LEU A 55 -4.96 15.27 -6.87
CA LEU A 55 -4.00 14.45 -7.63
C LEU A 55 -2.81 13.93 -6.80
N GLN A 56 -2.56 14.51 -5.62
CA GLN A 56 -1.43 14.17 -4.74
C GLN A 56 -1.86 13.56 -3.41
N ASP A 57 -3.16 13.52 -3.10
CA ASP A 57 -3.64 13.00 -1.81
C ASP A 57 -3.94 11.50 -1.94
N ARG A 58 -2.90 10.70 -1.63
CA ARG A 58 -2.99 9.24 -1.60
C ARG A 58 -3.28 8.78 -0.18
N ASP A 59 -4.55 8.60 0.17
CA ASP A 59 -4.94 7.93 1.42
C ASP A 59 -4.88 6.41 1.22
N VAL A 60 -3.67 5.87 1.37
CA VAL A 60 -3.35 4.46 1.19
C VAL A 60 -2.77 3.93 2.49
N THR A 61 -3.47 3.02 3.15
CA THR A 61 -3.15 2.56 4.51
C THR A 61 -3.15 1.04 4.61
N PHE A 62 -2.18 0.49 5.34
CA PHE A 62 -2.14 -0.89 5.81
C PHE A 62 -2.23 -0.91 7.34
N GLY A 63 -3.12 -1.73 7.90
CA GLY A 63 -3.37 -1.72 9.34
C GLY A 63 -4.44 -2.69 9.79
N LYS A 64 -4.57 -2.87 11.11
CA LYS A 64 -5.58 -3.76 11.69
C LYS A 64 -6.95 -3.08 11.73
N ASN A 65 -7.99 -3.86 11.41
CA ASN A 65 -9.39 -3.43 11.53
C ASN A 65 -9.72 -2.14 10.76
N LEU A 66 -9.11 -1.93 9.58
CA LEU A 66 -9.42 -0.74 8.80
C LEU A 66 -10.89 -0.78 8.37
N VAL A 67 -11.38 -1.92 7.86
CA VAL A 67 -12.73 -2.07 7.29
C VAL A 67 -13.82 -2.27 8.38
N GLY A 68 -13.43 -2.29 9.65
CA GLY A 68 -14.32 -2.56 10.78
C GLY A 68 -14.41 -4.06 11.10
N GLY A 69 -14.41 -4.39 12.38
CA GLY A 69 -14.41 -5.77 12.89
C GLY A 69 -13.63 -5.89 14.19
N SER A 70 -13.82 -7.00 14.92
CA SER A 70 -13.07 -7.34 16.14
C SER A 70 -11.87 -8.26 15.86
N GLY A 71 -11.50 -8.43 14.59
CA GLY A 71 -10.46 -9.35 14.16
C GLY A 71 -9.04 -8.83 14.44
N SER A 72 -8.06 -9.72 14.38
CA SER A 72 -6.64 -9.36 14.38
C SER A 72 -6.05 -9.26 12.96
N TYR A 73 -6.90 -9.30 11.94
CA TYR A 73 -6.50 -9.28 10.54
C TYR A 73 -5.97 -7.90 10.15
N CYS A 74 -4.91 -7.89 9.35
CA CYS A 74 -4.42 -6.69 8.71
C CYS A 74 -5.14 -6.50 7.37
N ASP A 75 -5.68 -5.30 7.18
CA ASP A 75 -6.39 -4.88 5.99
C ASP A 75 -5.52 -3.92 5.18
N TYR A 76 -5.79 -3.88 3.87
CA TYR A 76 -5.26 -2.87 2.95
C TYR A 76 -6.43 -1.97 2.54
N ARG A 77 -6.25 -0.65 2.64
CA ARG A 77 -7.25 0.35 2.26
C ARG A 77 -6.64 1.36 1.31
N VAL A 78 -7.34 1.61 0.21
CA VAL A 78 -7.08 2.71 -0.71
C VAL A 78 -8.32 3.59 -0.71
N ARG A 79 -8.16 4.90 -0.49
CA ARG A 79 -9.23 5.89 -0.56
C ARG A 79 -8.82 6.97 -1.56
N ILE A 80 -9.70 7.20 -2.52
CA ILE A 80 -9.52 8.20 -3.58
C ILE A 80 -10.72 9.15 -3.51
N THR A 81 -10.44 10.43 -3.42
CA THR A 81 -11.47 11.47 -3.40
C THR A 81 -11.73 11.92 -4.82
N LEU A 82 -12.97 11.75 -5.28
CA LEU A 82 -13.40 12.13 -6.62
C LEU A 82 -14.42 13.27 -6.55
N GLU A 83 -14.27 14.24 -7.43
CA GLU A 83 -15.33 15.17 -7.78
C GLU A 83 -16.09 14.60 -8.97
N THR A 84 -17.42 14.54 -8.87
CA THR A 84 -18.27 13.98 -9.93
C THR A 84 -19.59 14.73 -10.00
N SER A 85 -20.13 14.86 -11.22
CA SER A 85 -21.49 15.35 -11.45
C SER A 85 -22.55 14.25 -11.37
N LEU A 86 -22.14 12.98 -11.21
CA LEU A 86 -23.04 11.82 -11.16
C LEU A 86 -23.78 11.71 -9.83
N SER A 87 -24.97 11.12 -9.87
CA SER A 87 -25.66 10.78 -8.62
C SER A 87 -24.94 9.65 -7.87
N PRO A 88 -25.16 9.50 -6.56
CA PRO A 88 -24.61 8.39 -5.78
C PRO A 88 -24.97 7.01 -6.35
N GLU A 89 -26.17 6.84 -6.93
CA GLU A 89 -26.64 5.59 -7.51
C GLU A 89 -25.91 5.26 -8.81
N GLU A 90 -25.71 6.25 -9.68
CA GLU A 90 -24.96 6.10 -10.93
C GLU A 90 -23.50 5.76 -10.65
N PHE A 91 -22.91 6.44 -9.67
CA PHE A 91 -21.55 6.16 -9.21
C PHE A 91 -21.42 4.73 -8.69
N ARG A 92 -22.34 4.28 -7.81
CA ARG A 92 -22.36 2.90 -7.32
C ARG A 92 -22.51 1.89 -8.44
N ARG A 93 -23.35 2.17 -9.44
CA ARG A 93 -23.57 1.28 -10.58
C ARG A 93 -22.30 1.10 -11.42
N HIS A 94 -21.52 2.16 -11.63
CA HIS A 94 -20.23 2.12 -12.35
C HIS A 94 -19.21 1.18 -11.68
N TYR A 95 -19.19 1.17 -10.35
CA TYR A 95 -18.27 0.34 -9.57
C TYR A 95 -18.86 -1.00 -9.11
N ALA A 96 -20.16 -1.24 -9.27
CA ALA A 96 -20.82 -2.47 -8.83
C ALA A 96 -20.26 -3.73 -9.51
N GLY A 97 -19.76 -3.60 -10.74
CA GLY A 97 -19.11 -4.68 -11.49
C GLY A 97 -17.57 -4.68 -11.43
N ALA A 98 -16.96 -3.79 -10.64
CA ALA A 98 -15.52 -3.65 -10.59
C ALA A 98 -14.87 -4.84 -9.88
N ALA A 99 -14.31 -5.77 -10.65
CA ALA A 99 -13.58 -6.92 -10.13
C ALA A 99 -12.09 -6.58 -9.92
N ILE A 100 -11.80 -5.66 -8.99
CA ILE A 100 -10.42 -5.29 -8.66
C ILE A 100 -9.82 -6.35 -7.74
N ALA A 101 -8.78 -7.04 -8.21
CA ALA A 101 -8.10 -8.05 -7.40
C ALA A 101 -7.41 -7.40 -6.18
N GLY A 102 -7.72 -7.94 -4.99
CA GLY A 102 -7.07 -7.56 -3.73
C GLY A 102 -5.56 -7.86 -3.74
N PRO A 103 -4.81 -7.39 -2.74
CA PRO A 103 -3.39 -7.70 -2.60
C PRO A 103 -3.18 -9.21 -2.43
N SER A 104 -2.16 -9.77 -3.11
CA SER A 104 -1.89 -11.20 -3.07
C SER A 104 -1.36 -11.61 -1.70
N ILE A 105 -2.18 -12.32 -0.92
CA ILE A 105 -1.77 -12.94 0.34
C ILE A 105 -1.37 -14.38 0.01
N ARG A 106 -0.06 -14.64 -0.09
CA ARG A 106 0.42 -16.03 -0.18
C ARG A 106 0.32 -16.62 1.23
N ARG A 107 -0.67 -17.49 1.45
CA ARG A 107 -0.82 -18.30 2.67
C ARG A 107 0.35 -19.26 2.82
#